data_AF-A0A7W1RHJ6-F1
#
_entry.id   AF-A0A7W1RHJ6-F1
#
_cell.length_a   1.000
_cell.length_b   1.000
_cell.length_c   1.000
_cell.angle_alpha   90.00
_cell.angle_beta   90.00
_cell.angle_gamma   90.00
#
_symmetry.space_group_name_H-M   'P 1'
#
loop_
_entity.id
_entity.type
_entity.pdbx_description
1 polymer ?
#
loop_
_entity_poly.entity_id
_entity_poly.type
_entity_poly.pdbx_seq_one_letter_code
_entity_poly.pdbx_strand_id
1 'polypeptide(L)' 'MGSFKMMKGLEFDMVFVPQLQSVFVSFEADIEDDFYDKKRREIFTAITRARQTLTLSYHGSFPSELASLEPFVETPFI' A
#
# COMPACT_ATOMS: atom_id res chain seq x y z
N MET A 1 4.00 -2.14 -15.56
CA MET A 1 4.15 -2.68 -14.19
C MET A 1 5.47 -2.17 -13.64
N GLY A 2 5.51 -1.54 -12.47
CA GLY A 2 6.71 -0.89 -11.93
C GLY A 2 6.81 -1.04 -10.42
N SER A 3 8.03 -1.02 -9.87
CA SER A 3 8.28 -1.05 -8.42
C SER A 3 8.03 0.34 -7.79
N PHE A 4 7.72 0.39 -6.49
CA PHE A 4 7.52 1.65 -5.73
C PHE A 4 8.58 2.71 -5.99
N LYS A 5 9.86 2.29 -6.12
CA LYS A 5 10.98 3.20 -6.39
C LYS A 5 10.92 3.85 -7.78
N MET A 6 10.33 3.18 -8.76
CA MET A 6 10.19 3.70 -10.13
C MET A 6 9.04 4.70 -10.28
N MET A 7 8.16 4.80 -9.28
CA MET A 7 7.00 5.68 -9.31
C MET A 7 7.29 7.10 -8.83
N LYS A 8 8.50 7.36 -8.30
CA LYS A 8 8.87 8.67 -7.78
C LYS A 8 8.88 9.71 -8.91
N GLY A 9 8.05 10.75 -8.78
CA GLY A 9 7.93 11.84 -9.76
C GLY A 9 6.95 11.57 -10.92
N LEU A 10 6.24 10.43 -10.89
CA LEU A 10 5.17 10.11 -11.84
C LEU A 10 3.80 10.35 -11.21
N GLU A 11 2.77 10.61 -12.01
CA GLU A 11 1.38 10.65 -11.56
C GLU A 11 0.49 9.96 -12.60
N PHE A 12 -0.58 9.34 -12.12
CA PHE A 12 -1.51 8.57 -12.94
C PHE A 12 -2.94 8.92 -12.57
N ASP A 13 -3.85 8.92 -13.53
CA ASP A 13 -5.27 9.16 -13.24
C ASP A 13 -5.84 8.05 -12.35
N MET A 14 -5.37 6.81 -12.53
CA MET A 14 -5.77 5.65 -11.75
C MET A 14 -4.56 4.83 -11.31
N VAL A 15 -4.54 4.41 -10.04
CA VAL A 15 -3.50 3.53 -9.46
C VAL A 15 -4.14 2.32 -8.81
N PHE A 16 -3.62 1.14 -9.13
CA PHE A 16 -3.97 -0.12 -8.48
C PHE A 16 -2.79 -0.59 -7.63
N VAL A 17 -3.04 -0.83 -6.34
CA VAL A 17 -2.07 -1.45 -5.43
C VAL A 17 -2.57 -2.86 -5.08
N PRO A 18 -2.06 -3.89 -5.77
CA PRO A 18 -2.50 -5.26 -5.54
C PRO A 18 -1.84 -5.89 -4.31
N GLN A 19 -2.54 -6.84 -3.70
CA GLN A 19 -2.02 -7.73 -2.66
C GLN A 19 -1.36 -6.99 -1.48
N LEU A 20 -2.06 -6.00 -0.92
CA LEU A 20 -1.54 -5.15 0.14
C LEU A 20 -1.01 -5.92 1.35
N GLN A 21 -1.63 -7.07 1.67
CA GLN A 21 -1.20 -7.97 2.74
C GLN A 21 0.22 -8.50 2.56
N SER A 22 0.72 -8.69 1.33
CA SER A 22 2.06 -9.24 1.09
C SER A 22 3.16 -8.20 1.27
N VAL A 23 2.82 -6.91 1.33
CA VAL A 23 3.80 -5.82 1.42
C VAL A 23 4.50 -5.80 2.79
N PHE A 24 3.78 -6.23 3.83
CA PHE A 24 4.25 -6.24 5.22
C PHE A 24 4.78 -7.61 5.66
N VAL A 25 4.79 -8.61 4.79
CA VAL A 25 5.39 -9.92 5.09
C VAL A 25 6.91 -9.82 4.94
N SER A 26 7.64 -10.00 6.04
CA SER A 26 9.08 -10.24 6.01
C SER A 26 9.36 -11.74 6.02
N PHE A 27 10.27 -12.20 5.16
CA PHE A 27 10.80 -13.56 5.19
C PHE A 27 12.10 -13.67 5.99
N GLU A 28 12.63 -12.53 6.47
CA GLU A 28 13.85 -12.48 7.26
C GLU A 28 13.52 -12.51 8.75
N ALA A 29 14.30 -13.30 9.50
CA ALA A 29 14.05 -13.62 10.91
C ALA A 29 14.19 -12.42 11.86
N ASP A 30 14.91 -11.38 11.43
CA ASP A 30 15.10 -10.14 12.18
C ASP A 30 14.38 -9.00 11.47
N ILE A 31 13.15 -8.73 11.86
CA ILE A 31 12.43 -7.53 11.40
C ILE A 31 13.03 -6.35 12.14
N GLU A 32 13.92 -5.61 11.47
CA GLU A 32 14.36 -4.30 11.97
C GLU A 32 13.16 -3.37 12.16
N ASP A 33 13.15 -2.58 13.23
CA ASP A 33 12.04 -1.65 13.54
C ASP A 33 11.72 -0.70 12.36
N ASP A 34 12.71 -0.37 11.52
CA ASP A 34 12.54 0.49 10.33
C ASP A 34 11.82 -0.20 9.16
N PHE A 35 11.64 -1.53 9.18
CA PHE A 35 11.00 -2.27 8.09
C PHE A 35 9.57 -1.78 7.83
N TYR A 36 8.73 -1.74 8.86
CA TYR A 36 7.33 -1.34 8.72
C TYR A 36 7.21 0.14 8.31
N ASP A 37 8.08 1.01 8.86
CA ASP A 37 8.12 2.42 8.49
C ASP A 37 8.52 2.65 7.04
N LYS A 38 9.47 1.85 6.54
CA LYS A 38 9.86 1.87 5.13
C LYS A 38 8.73 1.38 4.24
N LYS A 39 8.03 0.29 4.62
CA LYS A 39 6.87 -0.22 3.86
C LYS A 39 5.71 0.76 3.84
N ARG A 40 5.40 1.43 4.96
CA ARG A 40 4.43 2.51 5.01
C ARG A 40 4.78 3.65 4.04
N ARG A 41 6.06 4.05 3.98
CA ARG A 41 6.53 5.08 3.03
C ARG A 41 6.42 4.65 1.56
N GLU A 42 6.68 3.37 1.25
CA GLU A 42 6.49 2.81 -0.09
C GLU A 42 5.01 2.85 -0.52
N ILE A 43 4.10 2.43 0.37
CA ILE A 43 2.66 2.48 0.14
C ILE A 43 2.18 3.93 -0.01
N PHE A 44 2.59 4.82 0.89
CA PHE A 44 2.25 6.24 0.79
C PHE A 44 2.68 6.85 -0.55
N THR A 45 3.87 6.49 -1.02
CA THR A 45 4.36 6.93 -2.34
C THR A 45 3.42 6.47 -3.44
N ALA A 46 2.98 5.21 -3.45
CA ALA A 46 2.04 4.68 -4.46
C ALA A 46 0.67 5.38 -4.40
N ILE A 47 0.11 5.52 -3.20
CA ILE A 47 -1.17 6.19 -2.94
C ILE A 47 -1.15 7.60 -3.52
N THR A 48 -0.10 8.37 -3.25
CA THR A 48 0.02 9.77 -3.71
C THR A 48 0.28 9.91 -5.22
N ARG A 49 0.46 8.82 -5.98
CA ARG A 49 0.53 8.93 -7.45
C ARG A 49 -0.84 8.92 -8.10
N ALA A 50 -1.90 8.55 -7.37
CA ALA A 50 -3.27 8.53 -7.90
C ALA A 50 -3.85 9.94 -7.90
N ARG A 51 -4.31 10.41 -9.06
CA ARG A 51 -4.95 11.73 -9.19
C ARG A 51 -6.47 11.66 -9.02
N GLN A 52 -7.11 10.58 -9.49
CA GLN A 52 -8.56 10.44 -9.47
C GLN A 52 -9.02 9.18 -8.73
N THR A 53 -8.46 8.01 -9.08
CA THR A 53 -8.92 6.73 -8.51
C THR A 53 -7.77 5.92 -7.95
N LEU A 54 -7.92 5.48 -6.70
CA LEU A 54 -7.03 4.54 -6.04
C LEU A 54 -7.81 3.27 -5.70
N THR A 55 -7.31 2.12 -6.14
CA THR A 55 -7.86 0.83 -5.79
C THR A 55 -6.83 0.02 -5.02
N LEU A 56 -7.15 -0.30 -3.77
CA LEU A 56 -6.35 -1.16 -2.91
C LEU A 56 -7.01 -2.54 -2.88
N SER A 57 -6.26 -3.61 -3.13
CA SER A 57 -6.77 -4.97 -2.98
C SER A 57 -5.94 -5.76 -1.99
N TYR A 58 -6.61 -6.57 -1.19
CA TYR A 58 -5.99 -7.44 -0.20
C TYR A 58 -6.75 -8.77 -0.11
N HIS A 59 -6.12 -9.77 0.51
CA HIS A 59 -6.74 -11.06 0.80
C HIS A 59 -6.94 -11.22 2.32
N GLY A 60 -8.12 -11.65 2.74
CA GLY A 60 -8.44 -11.85 4.15
C GLY A 60 -8.83 -10.53 4.83
N SER A 61 -8.04 -10.12 5.82
CA SER A 61 -8.26 -8.86 6.56
C SER A 61 -7.45 -7.71 5.98
N PHE A 62 -7.96 -6.49 6.16
CA PHE A 62 -7.20 -5.28 5.85
C PHE A 62 -5.92 -5.22 6.72
N PRO A 63 -4.75 -4.85 6.18
CA PRO A 63 -3.51 -4.81 6.96
C PRO A 63 -3.59 -3.83 8.14
N SER A 64 -3.28 -4.30 9.35
CA SER A 64 -3.36 -3.48 10.57
C SER A 64 -2.37 -2.33 10.55
N GLU A 65 -1.26 -2.45 9.83
CA GLU A 65 -0.26 -1.41 9.61
C GLU A 65 -0.83 -0.19 8.87
N LEU A 66 -1.98 -0.37 8.21
CA LEU A 66 -2.68 0.66 7.45
C LEU A 66 -4.04 1.00 8.06
N ALA A 67 -4.36 0.55 9.28
CA ALA A 67 -5.66 0.77 9.93
C ALA A 67 -6.11 2.24 9.96
N SER A 68 -5.17 3.20 9.97
CA SER A 68 -5.48 4.63 9.87
C SER A 68 -6.17 5.06 8.57
N LEU A 69 -6.07 4.25 7.51
CA LEU A 69 -6.75 4.48 6.23
C LEU A 69 -8.19 3.97 6.22
N GLU A 70 -8.58 3.07 7.14
CA GLU A 70 -9.92 2.45 7.15
C GLU A 70 -11.07 3.46 7.07
N PRO A 71 -11.07 4.60 7.81
CA PRO A 71 -12.16 5.58 7.73
C PRO A 71 -12.29 6.27 6.37
N PHE A 72 -11.26 6.16 5.52
CA PHE A 72 -11.16 6.84 4.22
C PHE A 72 -11.24 5.87 3.04
N VAL A 73 -11.43 4.56 3.30
CA VAL A 73 -11.53 3.54 2.26
C VAL A 73 -13.00 3.13 2.14
N GLU A 74 -13.54 3.28 0.94
CA GLU A 74 -14.82 2.67 0.58
C GLU A 74 -14.60 1.17 0.42
N THR A 75 -14.97 0.40 1.44
CA THR A 75 -15.02 -1.06 1.32
C THR A 75 -16.33 -1.44 0.64
N PRO A 76 -16.29 -2.16 -0.50
CA PRO A 76 -17.52 -2.69 -1.07
C PRO A 76 -18.12 -3.64 -0.03
N PHE A 77 -19.37 -3.38 0.36
CA PHE A 77 -20.15 -4.25 1.23
C PHE A 77 -20.07 -5.69 0.70
N ILE A 78 -19.48 -6.59 1.50
CA ILE A 78 -19.58 -8.04 1.30
C ILE A 78 -20.85 -8.52 1.98
#